data_AF-A0A9E3F566-F1
#
_entry.id   AF-A0A9E3F566-F1
#
_cell.length_a   1.000
_cell.length_b   1.000
_cell.length_c   1.000
_cell.angle_alpha   90.00
_cell.angle_beta   90.00
_cell.angle_gamma   90.00
#
_symmetry.space_group_name_H-M   'P 1'
#
loop_
_entity.id
_entity.type
_entity.pdbx_description
1 polymer ?
#
loop_
_entity_poly.entity_id
_entity_poly.type
_entity_poly.pdbx_seq_one_letter_code
_entity_poly.pdbx_strand_id
1 'polypeptide(L)'
;SLRSSSHGFIREMLHGTDLLSVMPRLMMVGDLLRGTLRVVPLPIPAPDRPAGLILPRGGRALPPAARAFAECLRAHVAEIAERGIAASITNGDSKGGRRDKTGLSARG
;
A
#
# COMPACT_ATOMS: atom_id res chain seq x y z
N SER A 1 22.46 -1.00 -18.40
CA SER A 1 21.02 -0.95 -18.16
C SER A 1 20.74 0.03 -17.04
N LEU A 2 19.71 0.87 -17.15
CA LEU A 2 19.32 1.76 -16.07
C LEU A 2 18.44 0.98 -15.09
N ARG A 3 18.90 0.83 -13.85
CA ARG A 3 18.14 0.18 -12.77
C ARG A 3 18.15 1.08 -11.55
N SER A 4 16.97 1.49 -11.11
CA SER A 4 16.78 2.28 -9.90
C SER A 4 15.63 1.71 -9.09
N SER A 5 15.73 1.79 -7.77
CA SER A 5 14.67 1.49 -6.82
C SER A 5 14.02 2.75 -6.23
N SER A 6 14.53 3.94 -6.59
CA SER A 6 14.00 5.21 -6.09
C SER A 6 12.75 5.61 -6.87
N HIS A 7 11.63 5.75 -6.15
CA HIS A 7 10.38 6.26 -6.72
C HIS A 7 10.57 7.62 -7.40
N GLY A 8 11.26 8.56 -6.75
CA GLY A 8 11.46 9.91 -7.30
C GLY A 8 12.22 9.86 -8.62
N PHE A 9 13.32 9.10 -8.67
CA PHE A 9 14.09 8.94 -9.90
C PHE A 9 13.28 8.28 -11.02
N ILE A 10 12.55 7.19 -10.72
CA ILE A 10 11.72 6.51 -11.72
C ILE A 10 10.63 7.47 -12.25
N ARG A 11 9.99 8.23 -11.36
CA ARG A 11 8.98 9.22 -11.73
C ARG A 11 9.53 10.28 -12.70
N GLU A 12 10.71 10.83 -12.42
CA GLU A 12 11.34 11.80 -13.33
C GLU A 12 11.65 11.18 -14.69
N MET A 13 12.16 9.95 -14.72
CA MET A 13 12.40 9.24 -15.98
C MET A 13 11.11 9.00 -16.77
N LEU A 14 10.00 8.65 -16.11
CA LEU A 14 8.70 8.46 -16.78
C LEU A 14 8.13 9.76 -17.36
N HIS A 15 8.46 10.92 -16.80
CA HIS A 15 8.01 12.22 -17.32
C HIS A 15 8.94 12.79 -18.39
N GLY A 16 10.24 12.50 -18.30
CA GLY A 16 11.26 13.09 -19.17
C GLY A 16 11.70 12.23 -20.36
N THR A 17 11.25 10.96 -20.44
CA THR A 17 11.72 10.01 -21.46
C THR A 17 10.63 9.02 -21.88
N ASP A 18 10.88 8.26 -22.94
CA ASP A 18 9.98 7.23 -23.48
C ASP A 18 10.12 5.86 -22.78
N LEU A 19 10.40 5.86 -21.48
CA LEU A 19 10.56 4.63 -20.70
C LEU A 19 9.24 4.15 -20.08
N LEU A 20 9.14 2.84 -19.87
CA LEU A 20 8.08 2.20 -19.12
C LEU A 20 8.63 1.62 -17.81
N SER A 21 7.79 1.58 -16.78
CA SER A 21 8.14 1.00 -15.48
C SER A 21 6.99 0.19 -14.89
N VAL A 22 7.33 -0.84 -14.14
CA VAL A 22 6.39 -1.64 -13.35
C VAL A 22 6.47 -1.19 -11.90
N MET A 23 5.42 -0.53 -11.41
CA MET A 23 5.35 0.00 -10.05
C MET A 23 3.98 -0.25 -9.42
N PRO A 24 3.88 -0.31 -8.08
CA PRO A 24 2.58 -0.28 -7.41
C PRO A 24 1.81 1.00 -7.77
N ARG A 25 0.57 0.85 -8.25
CA ARG A 25 -0.30 1.98 -8.66
C ARG A 25 -0.43 3.04 -7.57
N LEU A 26 -0.47 2.61 -6.30
CA LEU A 26 -0.57 3.49 -5.13
C LEU A 26 0.60 4.47 -5.00
N MET A 27 1.80 4.12 -5.47
CA MET A 27 2.96 5.03 -5.44
C MET A 27 2.81 6.17 -6.45
N MET A 28 1.99 5.99 -7.48
CA MET A 28 1.80 6.96 -8.58
C MET A 28 0.42 7.64 -8.52
N VAL A 29 -0.33 7.53 -7.41
CA VAL A 29 -1.71 8.04 -7.29
C VAL A 29 -1.83 9.49 -7.72
N GLY A 30 -0.91 10.35 -7.28
CA GLY A 30 -0.93 11.77 -7.63
C GLY A 30 -0.82 12.01 -9.14
N ASP A 31 0.03 11.26 -9.85
CA ASP A 31 0.17 11.36 -11.30
C ASP A 31 -1.02 10.78 -12.04
N LEU A 32 -1.52 9.64 -11.57
CA LEU A 32 -2.67 8.96 -12.16
C LEU A 32 -3.94 9.81 -12.02
N LEU A 33 -4.14 10.44 -10.85
CA LEU A 33 -5.27 11.36 -10.62
C LEU A 33 -5.17 12.62 -11.50
N ARG A 34 -3.97 13.15 -11.70
CA ARG A 34 -3.76 14.31 -12.57
C ARG A 34 -3.72 13.95 -14.07
N GLY A 35 -3.64 12.67 -14.41
CA GLY A 35 -3.52 12.19 -15.78
C GLY A 35 -2.15 12.46 -16.42
N THR A 36 -1.14 12.81 -15.64
CA THR A 36 0.23 13.07 -16.15
C THR A 36 0.96 11.78 -16.47
N LEU A 37 0.53 10.65 -15.90
CA LEU A 37 0.93 9.29 -16.28
C LEU A 37 -0.30 8.43 -16.49
N ARG A 38 -0.15 7.35 -17.26
CA ARG A 38 -1.23 6.39 -17.55
C ARG A 38 -0.75 4.96 -17.29
N VAL A 39 -1.70 4.08 -16.99
CA VAL A 39 -1.44 2.64 -16.83
C VAL A 39 -1.71 1.95 -18.16
N VAL A 40 -0.78 1.09 -18.57
CA VAL A 40 -0.99 0.14 -19.67
C VAL A 40 -1.44 -1.19 -19.05
N PRO A 41 -2.64 -1.70 -19.37
CA PRO A 41 -3.09 -2.99 -18.86
C PRO A 41 -2.25 -4.11 -19.49
N LEU A 42 -1.72 -4.99 -18.65
CA LEU A 42 -1.02 -6.21 -19.08
C LEU A 42 -1.94 -7.41 -18.87
N PRO A 43 -2.07 -8.34 -19.85
CA PRO A 43 -2.90 -9.54 -19.71
C PRO A 43 -2.20 -10.62 -18.86
N ILE A 44 -1.58 -10.20 -17.75
CA ILE A 44 -0.83 -11.07 -16.85
C ILE A 44 -1.45 -10.90 -15.46
N PRO A 45 -1.89 -12.00 -14.81
CA PRO A 45 -2.44 -11.91 -13.47
C PRO A 45 -1.35 -11.43 -12.51
N ALA A 46 -1.62 -10.31 -11.82
CA ALA A 46 -0.78 -9.85 -10.74
C ALA A 46 -1.22 -10.55 -9.44
N PRO A 47 -0.29 -11.11 -8.64
CA PRO A 47 -0.66 -11.65 -7.35
C PRO A 47 -1.01 -10.52 -6.39
N ASP A 48 -1.85 -10.81 -5.40
CA ASP A 48 -2.18 -9.84 -4.35
C ASP A 48 -0.92 -9.29 -3.66
N ARG A 49 -1.00 -8.02 -3.28
CA ARG A 49 0.05 -7.29 -2.56
C ARG A 49 -0.57 -6.65 -1.31
N PRO A 50 -0.87 -7.44 -0.27
CA PRO A 50 -1.48 -6.90 0.95
C PRO A 50 -0.51 -5.94 1.62
N ALA A 51 -1.07 -4.81 2.09
CA ALA A 51 -0.38 -3.82 2.89
C ALA A 51 -1.25 -3.51 4.11
N GLY A 52 -0.62 -3.27 5.26
CA GLY A 52 -1.33 -3.09 6.52
C GLY A 52 -0.47 -2.43 7.58
N LEU A 53 -1.05 -2.26 8.77
CA LEU A 53 -0.36 -1.67 9.92
C LEU A 53 0.22 -2.78 10.81
N ILE A 54 1.51 -2.71 11.08
CA ILE A 54 2.16 -3.59 12.06
C ILE A 54 2.00 -2.98 13.44
N LEU A 55 1.34 -3.70 14.36
CA LEU A 55 1.05 -3.23 15.71
C LEU A 55 2.01 -3.86 16.74
N PRO A 56 2.29 -3.15 17.86
CA PRO A 56 3.05 -3.74 18.97
C PRO A 56 2.44 -5.05 19.47
N ARG A 57 3.32 -5.98 19.87
CA ARG A 57 2.92 -7.27 20.46
C ARG A 57 2.16 -7.06 21.78
N GLY A 58 1.37 -8.05 22.18
CA GLY A 58 0.71 -8.08 23.49
C GLY A 58 -0.76 -7.65 23.51
N GLY A 59 -1.38 -7.39 22.36
CA GLY A 59 -2.83 -7.17 22.27
C GLY A 59 -3.33 -5.92 22.99
N ARG A 60 -2.42 -4.99 23.34
CA ARG A 60 -2.77 -3.70 23.92
C ARG A 60 -3.72 -2.98 22.98
N ALA A 61 -4.78 -2.40 23.53
CA ALA A 61 -5.68 -1.55 22.77
C ALA A 61 -4.89 -0.41 22.12
N LEU A 62 -5.21 -0.11 20.86
CA LEU A 62 -4.63 1.04 20.16
C LEU A 62 -4.96 2.32 20.93
N PRO A 63 -3.96 3.19 21.20
CA PRO A 63 -4.24 4.53 21.73
C PRO A 63 -5.24 5.28 20.84
N PRO A 64 -6.05 6.21 21.38
CA PRO A 64 -7.05 6.94 20.60
C PRO A 64 -6.51 7.57 19.31
N ALA A 65 -5.32 8.16 19.37
CA ALA A 65 -4.66 8.75 18.20
C ALA A 65 -4.30 7.71 17.12
N ALA A 66 -3.81 6.53 17.52
CA ALA A 66 -3.47 5.46 16.58
C ALA A 66 -4.72 4.87 15.91
N ARG A 67 -5.83 4.78 16.66
CA ARG A 67 -7.13 4.38 16.10
C ARG A 67 -7.62 5.40 15.08
N ALA A 68 -7.60 6.70 15.44
CA ALA A 68 -8.01 7.77 14.53
C ALA A 68 -7.15 7.79 13.25
N PHE A 69 -5.83 7.59 13.37
CA PHE A 69 -4.95 7.44 12.22
C PHE A 69 -5.35 6.27 11.31
N ALA A 70 -5.59 5.08 11.89
CA ALA A 70 -5.98 3.91 11.12
C ALA A 70 -7.33 4.10 10.41
N GLU A 71 -8.29 4.76 11.07
CA GLU A 71 -9.60 5.10 10.49
C GLU A 71 -9.44 6.10 9.33
N CYS A 72 -8.66 7.16 9.51
CA CYS A 72 -8.37 8.16 8.48
C CYS A 72 -7.65 7.52 7.28
N LEU A 73 -6.65 6.67 7.53
CA LEU A 73 -5.92 5.96 6.49
C LEU A 73 -6.85 5.06 5.67
N ARG A 74 -7.75 4.31 6.33
CA ARG A 74 -8.74 3.46 5.63
C ARG A 74 -9.69 4.30 4.78
N ALA A 75 -10.20 5.41 5.33
CA ALA A 75 -11.08 6.31 4.58
C ALA A 75 -10.38 6.88 3.34
N HIS A 76 -9.13 7.30 3.47
CA HIS A 76 -8.35 7.84 2.35
C HIS A 76 -8.09 6.79 1.26
N VAL A 77 -7.77 5.54 1.64
CA VAL A 77 -7.58 4.46 0.65
C VAL A 77 -8.91 4.10 -0.03
N ALA A 78 -10.03 4.13 0.69
CA ALA A 78 -11.35 3.93 0.09
C ALA A 78 -11.68 5.00 -0.95
N GLU A 79 -11.39 6.28 -0.65
CA GLU A 79 -11.56 7.39 -1.60
C GLU A 79 -10.72 7.18 -2.88
N ILE A 80 -9.47 6.71 -2.75
CA ILE A 80 -8.62 6.40 -3.91
C ILE A 80 -9.18 5.24 -4.73
N ALA A 81 -9.77 4.24 -4.06
CA ALA A 81 -10.39 3.09 -4.72
C ALA A 81 -11.64 3.47 -5.51
N GLU A 82 -12.48 4.36 -4.98
CA GLU A 82 -13.66 4.90 -5.69
C GLU A 82 -13.28 5.60 -6.99
N ARG A 83 -12.10 6.22 -7.03
CA ARG A 83 -11.54 6.85 -8.25
C ARG A 83 -10.91 5.85 -9.22
N GLY A 84 -11.03 4.54 -8.96
CA GLY A 84 -10.58 3.47 -9.85
C GLY A 84 -9.06 3.23 -9.87
N ILE A 85 -8.29 3.87 -8.99
CA ILE A 85 -6.82 3.81 -8.97
C ILE A 85 -6.31 2.65 -8.12
N ALA A 86 -7.00 2.33 -7.04
CA ALA A 86 -6.73 1.17 -6.21
C ALA A 86 -7.88 0.17 -6.33
N ALA A 87 -7.61 -1.11 -6.09
CA ALA A 87 -8.67 -2.03 -5.72
C ALA A 87 -9.22 -1.62 -4.34
N SER A 88 -10.49 -1.92 -4.07
CA SER A 88 -11.04 -1.79 -2.72
C SER A 88 -10.14 -2.51 -1.71
N ILE A 89 -9.97 -1.93 -0.51
CA ILE A 89 -9.18 -2.55 0.56
C ILE A 89 -9.66 -3.98 0.73
N THR A 90 -8.81 -4.95 0.41
CA THR A 90 -9.16 -6.35 0.60
C THR A 90 -9.20 -6.63 2.10
N ASN A 91 -10.15 -7.46 2.52
CA ASN A 91 -10.29 -7.92 3.91
C ASN A 91 -9.14 -8.85 4.38
N GLY A 92 -7.94 -8.72 3.80
CA GLY A 92 -6.76 -9.52 4.17
C GLY A 92 -6.39 -9.36 5.65
N ASP A 93 -6.60 -8.17 6.21
CA ASP A 93 -6.43 -7.87 7.65
C ASP A 93 -7.58 -8.39 8.54
N SER A 94 -8.74 -8.71 7.95
CA SER A 94 -9.96 -9.11 8.68
C SER A 94 -9.90 -10.56 9.16
N LYS A 95 -9.05 -11.37 8.52
CA LYS A 95 -8.65 -12.68 9.05
C LYS A 95 -7.47 -12.44 9.96
N GLY A 96 -7.73 -12.20 11.25
CA GLY A 96 -6.69 -12.06 12.26
C GLY A 96 -5.72 -13.24 12.18
N GLY A 97 -4.60 -13.03 11.48
CA GLY A 97 -3.56 -14.04 11.32
C GLY A 97 -3.09 -14.47 12.71
N ARG A 98 -2.62 -15.72 12.81
CA ARG A 98 -2.07 -16.29 14.04
C ARG A 98 -1.05 -15.31 14.62
N ARG A 99 -1.44 -14.56 15.67
CA ARG A 99 -0.56 -13.61 16.34
C ARG A 99 0.69 -14.36 16.77
N ASP A 100 1.84 -13.84 16.42
CA ASP A 100 3.11 -14.32 16.93
C ASP A 100 3.11 -14.16 18.46
N LYS A 101 3.08 -15.31 19.17
CA LYS A 101 3.07 -15.39 20.65
C LYS A 101 4.47 -15.61 21.23
N THR A 102 5.51 -15.63 20.41
CA THR A 102 6.88 -15.89 20.84
C THR A 102 7.30 -14.79 21.84
N GLY A 103 7.52 -15.17 23.11
CA GLY A 103 7.88 -14.25 24.21
C GLY A 103 6.80 -14.02 25.28
N LEU A 104 5.55 -14.46 25.10
CA LEU A 104 4.51 -14.35 26.15
C LEU A 104 4.66 -15.37 27.30
N SER A 105 5.57 -16.35 27.15
CA SER A 105 5.80 -17.43 28.14
C SER A 105 6.98 -17.19 29.08
N ALA A 106 7.71 -16.07 28.96
CA ALA A 106 8.99 -15.87 29.65
C ALA A 106 8.93 -15.00 30.93
N ARG A 107 7.74 -14.78 31.49
CA ARG A 107 7.56 -14.10 32.79
C ARG A 107 6.51 -14.85 33.62
N GLY A 108 6.89 -16.04 34.07
CA GLY A 108 6.28 -16.75 35.20
C GLY A 108 7.25 -16.71 36.36
#